data_AF-A0A356KUP2-F1
#
_entry.id   AF-A0A356KUP2-F1
#
_cell.length_a   1.000
_cell.length_b   1.000
_cell.length_c   1.000
_cell.angle_alpha   90.00
_cell.angle_beta   90.00
_cell.angle_gamma   90.00
#
_symmetry.space_group_name_H-M   'P 1'
#
loop_
_entity.id
_entity.type
_entity.pdbx_description
1 polymer ?
#
loop_
_entity_poly.entity_id
_entity_poly.type
_entity_poly.pdbx_seq_one_letter_code
_entity_poly.pdbx_strand_id
1 'polypeptide(L)' 'VHRDVKPTNLLGLPDGRVQLIDFGLALRPGGGDWRPSRVGTNDFRAPEQERDAEAVDGRADLYSLG' A
#
# COMPACT_ATOMS: atom_id res chain seq x y z
N VAL A 1 -3.19 0.11 -6.40
CA VAL A 1 -2.25 -0.44 -5.40
C VAL A 1 -2.18 0.54 -4.25
N HIS A 2 -2.41 0.13 -3.01
CA HIS A 2 -2.41 1.01 -1.84
C HIS A 2 -1.00 1.46 -1.45
N ARG A 3 -0.02 0.56 -1.55
CA ARG A 3 1.41 0.79 -1.28
C ARG A 3 1.78 1.13 0.17
N ASP A 4 0.83 1.02 1.10
CA ASP A 4 1.03 1.24 2.54
C ASP A 4 -0.01 0.48 3.37
N VAL A 5 -0.22 -0.80 3.05
CA VAL A 5 -1.07 -1.68 3.87
C VAL A 5 -0.31 -2.00 5.15
N LYS A 6 -0.90 -1.70 6.30
CA LYS A 6 -0.34 -1.93 7.63
C LYS A 6 -1.44 -1.89 8.69
N PRO A 7 -1.24 -2.42 9.91
CA PRO A 7 -2.27 -2.46 10.95
C PRO A 7 -2.93 -1.11 11.24
N THR A 8 -2.17 -0.01 11.24
CA THR A 8 -2.74 1.32 11.52
C THR A 8 -3.62 1.87 10.40
N ASN A 9 -3.59 1.27 9.20
CA ASN A 9 -4.42 1.63 8.06
C ASN A 9 -5.63 0.67 7.89
N LEU A 10 -5.82 -0.26 8.82
CA LEU A 10 -6.95 -1.20 8.86
C LEU A 10 -7.87 -0.85 10.02
N LEU A 11 -9.07 -0.34 9.74
CA LEU A 11 -10.09 -0.08 10.74
C LEU A 11 -10.99 -1.29 10.92
N GLY A 12 -11.00 -1.87 12.12
CA GLY A 12 -12.01 -2.83 12.54
C GLY A 12 -13.32 -2.14 12.87
N LEU A 13 -14.42 -2.60 12.28
CA LEU A 13 -15.77 -2.09 12.53
C LEU A 13 -16.52 -3.01 13.51
N PRO A 14 -17.52 -2.49 14.25
CA PRO A 14 -18.28 -3.29 15.23
C PRO A 14 -19.03 -4.49 14.65
N ASP A 15 -19.31 -4.49 13.36
CA ASP A 15 -19.97 -5.57 12.63
C ASP A 15 -19.01 -6.64 12.10
N GLY A 16 -17.72 -6.57 12.48
CA GLY A 16 -16.69 -7.52 12.08
C GLY A 16 -16.08 -7.24 10.70
N ARG A 17 -16.49 -6.17 10.01
CA ARG A 17 -15.82 -5.75 8.77
C ARG A 17 -14.50 -5.06 9.05
N VAL A 18 -13.59 -5.13 8.09
CA VAL A 18 -12.35 -4.35 8.05
C VAL A 18 -12.43 -3.35 6.92
N GLN A 19 -12.13 -2.09 7.21
CA GLN A 19 -12.08 -1.02 6.23
C GLN A 19 -10.65 -0.50 6.10
N LEU A 20 -10.14 -0.53 4.87
CA LEU A 20 -8.85 0.06 4.52
C LEU A 20 -8.99 1.59 4.43
N ILE A 21 -8.04 2.30 5.03
CA ILE A 21 -7.99 3.77 5.06
C ILE A 21 -6.61 4.27 4.60
N ASP A 22 -6.52 5.59 4.39
CA ASP A 22 -5.29 6.30 3.97
C ASP A 22 -4.74 5.91 2.60
N PHE A 23 -5.43 6.36 1.55
CA PHE A 23 -5.02 6.17 0.16
C PHE A 23 -4.00 7.22 -0.32
N GLY A 24 -3.35 7.96 0.59
CA GLY A 24 -2.41 9.03 0.23
C GLY A 24 -1.22 8.56 -0.60
N LEU A 25 -0.87 7.26 -0.49
CA LEU A 25 0.19 6.61 -1.25
C LEU A 25 -0.31 5.74 -2.40
N ALA A 26 -1.62 5.73 -2.69
CA ALA A 26 -2.17 4.79 -3.66
C ALA A 26 -1.72 5.11 -5.10
N LEU A 27 -1.36 4.05 -5.85
CA LEU A 27 -1.07 4.09 -7.29
C LEU A 27 -2.29 3.63 -8.08
N ARG A 28 -2.72 4.45 -9.04
CA ARG A 28 -3.77 4.11 -10.01
C ARG A 28 -3.20 3.29 -11.17
N PRO A 29 -3.94 2.28 -11.66
CA PRO A 29 -3.60 1.60 -12.91
C PRO A 29 -3.51 2.64 -14.05
N GLY A 30 -2.45 2.59 -14.85
CA GLY A 30 -2.22 3.55 -15.94
C GLY A 30 -1.37 4.77 -15.58
N GLY A 31 -0.88 4.86 -14.33
CA GLY A 31 0.06 5.90 -13.90
C GLY A 31 -0.61 7.18 -13.42
N GLY A 32 0.02 7.86 -12.46
CA GLY A 32 -0.38 9.15 -11.92
C GLY A 32 0.82 9.93 -11.39
N ASP A 33 0.70 11.26 -11.32
CA ASP A 33 1.77 12.24 -11.06
C ASP A 33 2.31 12.27 -9.62
N TRP A 34 2.61 11.12 -9.01
CA TRP A 34 3.02 11.09 -7.61
C TRP A 34 4.36 10.38 -7.40
N ARG A 35 5.38 11.16 -7.01
CA ARG A 35 6.76 10.68 -6.75
C ARG A 35 7.33 11.23 -5.43
N PRO A 36 7.44 10.38 -4.42
CA PRO A 36 8.62 10.28 -3.60
C PRO A 36 9.21 8.88 -3.71
N SER A 37 10.53 8.82 -3.81
CA SER A 37 11.35 7.61 -4.01
C SER A 37 11.32 6.60 -2.86
N ARG A 38 10.50 6.83 -1.82
CA ARG A 38 10.24 5.91 -0.70
C ARG A 38 8.78 6.01 -0.30
N VAL A 39 8.02 4.97 -0.60
CA VAL A 39 6.59 4.88 -0.26
C VAL A 39 6.36 3.74 0.71
N GLY A 40 5.39 3.92 1.60
CA GLY A 40 4.97 2.91 2.56
C GLY A 40 5.87 2.79 3.79
N THR A 41 5.44 1.98 4.74
CA THR A 41 6.10 1.74 6.02
C THR A 41 7.13 0.61 5.88
N ASN A 42 8.38 0.83 6.32
CA ASN A 42 9.51 -0.09 6.09
C ASN A 42 9.19 -1.55 6.44
N ASP A 43 8.55 -1.80 7.58
CA ASP A 43 8.29 -3.16 8.08
C ASP A 43 7.25 -3.94 7.26
N PHE A 44 6.41 -3.23 6.48
CA PHE A 44 5.34 -3.83 5.66
C PHE A 44 5.61 -3.65 4.16
N ARG A 45 6.77 -3.11 3.78
CA ARG A 45 7.06 -2.75 2.40
C ARG A 45 7.49 -3.97 1.60
N ALA A 46 6.89 -4.15 0.42
CA ALA A 46 7.30 -5.19 -0.50
C ALA A 46 8.67 -4.89 -1.16
N PRO A 47 9.52 -5.89 -1.42
CA PRO A 47 10.83 -5.69 -2.05
C PRO A 47 10.76 -4.99 -3.41
N GLU A 48 9.72 -5.25 -4.20
CA GLU A 48 9.46 -4.57 -5.47
C GLU A 48 9.17 -3.08 -5.32
N GLN A 49 8.55 -2.64 -4.21
CA GLN A 49 8.35 -1.22 -3.92
C GLN A 49 9.67 -0.51 -3.61
N GLU A 50 10.67 -1.21 -3.08
CA GLU A 50 12.01 -0.66 -2.84
C GLU A 50 12.84 -0.54 -4.13
N ARG A 51 12.64 -1.47 -5.06
CA ARG A 51 13.33 -1.48 -6.35
C ARG A 51 12.76 -0.46 -7.31
N ASP A 52 11.43 -0.44 -7.46
CA ASP A 52 10.71 0.44 -8.37
C ASP A 52 9.27 0.63 -7.88
N ALA A 53 9.04 1.69 -7.11
CA ALA A 53 7.75 2.03 -6.53
C ALA A 53 6.65 2.41 -7.57
N GLU A 54 7.01 2.58 -8.84
CA GLU A 54 6.10 2.98 -9.93
C GLU A 54 5.66 1.80 -10.79
N ALA A 55 6.50 0.76 -10.88
CA ALA A 55 6.19 -0.47 -11.60
C ALA A 55 5.43 -1.50 -10.74
N VAL A 56 5.03 -1.15 -9.51
CA VAL A 56 4.33 -2.08 -8.61
C VAL A 56 2.88 -2.32 -9.00
N ASP A 57 2.45 -3.56 -8.79
CA ASP A 57 1.06 -4.01 -8.94
C ASP A 57 0.46 -4.44 -7.59
N GLY A 58 -0.74 -5.02 -7.62
CA GLY A 58 -1.46 -5.41 -6.40
C GLY A 58 -0.74 -6.44 -5.52
N ARG A 59 0.30 -7.14 -6.02
CA ARG A 59 1.06 -8.11 -5.22
C ARG A 59 1.84 -7.45 -4.08
N ALA A 60 2.21 -6.18 -4.23
CA ALA A 60 2.85 -5.43 -3.15
C ALA A 60 1.93 -5.33 -1.92
N ASP A 61 0.64 -5.04 -2.12
CA ASP A 61 -0.34 -4.97 -1.03
C ASP A 61 -0.58 -6.36 -0.39
N LEU A 62 -0.47 -7.44 -1.16
CA LEU A 62 -0.56 -8.81 -0.63
C LEU A 62 0.65 -9.19 0.20
N TYR A 63 1.86 -8.77 -0.20
CA TYR A 63 3.07 -8.97 0.59
C TYR A 63 2.93 -8.32 1.97
N SER A 64 2.42 -7.10 2.03
CA SER A 64 2.22 -6.36 3.28
C SER A 64 1.26 -7.03 4.28
N LEU A 65 0.49 -8.03 3.87
CA LEU A 65 -0.42 -8.79 4.73
C LEU A 65 0.21 -10.04 5.36
N GLY A 66 1.39 -10.47 4.89
CA GLY A 66 2.11 -11.67 5.36
C GLY A 66 3.15 -11.36 6.42
#